data_AF-A0A661XVX6-F1
#
_entry.id   AF-A0A661XVX6-F1
#
_cell.length_a   1.000
_cell.length_b   1.000
_cell.length_c   1.000
_cell.angle_alpha   90.00
_cell.angle_beta   90.00
_cell.angle_gamma   90.00
#
_symmetry.space_group_name_H-M   'P 1'
#
loop_
_entity.id
_entity.type
_entity.pdbx_description
1 polymer ?
#
loop_
_entity_poly.entity_id
_entity_poly.type
_entity_poly.pdbx_seq_one_letter_code
_entity_poly.pdbx_strand_id
1 'polypeptide(L)'
;MNLQAEKIALIKLLIETEEVSLIQKIKDLFKKENKEIDYDLTKSQKIELDKRLKKHLSGESKSYSWEETKQEIIDKHGLQA
;
A
#
# COMPACT_ATOMS: atom_id res chain seq x y z
N MET A 1 -10.73 16.23 -18.77
CA MET A 1 -11.03 16.73 -17.42
C MET A 1 -10.51 18.14 -17.29
N ASN A 2 -11.32 19.06 -16.75
CA ASN A 2 -10.87 20.42 -16.46
C ASN A 2 -10.32 20.46 -15.03
N LEU A 3 -9.00 20.55 -14.90
CA LEU A 3 -8.30 20.48 -13.61
C LEU A 3 -8.77 21.54 -12.60
N GLN A 4 -9.18 22.72 -13.06
CA GLN A 4 -9.68 23.78 -12.18
C GLN A 4 -11.05 23.43 -11.62
N ALA A 5 -11.93 22.86 -12.45
CA ALA A 5 -13.25 22.42 -12.00
C ALA A 5 -13.14 21.30 -10.95
N GLU A 6 -12.23 20.34 -11.16
CA GLU A 6 -11.97 19.24 -10.22
C GLU A 6 -11.45 19.73 -8.86
N LYS A 7 -10.52 20.70 -8.87
CA LYS A 7 -10.01 21.31 -7.63
C LYS A 7 -11.12 21.98 -6.82
N ILE A 8 -12.04 22.68 -7.48
CA ILE A 8 -13.17 23.33 -6.82
C ILE A 8 -14.13 22.29 -6.24
N ALA A 9 -14.42 21.21 -6.96
CA ALA A 9 -15.26 20.13 -6.48
C ALA A 9 -14.66 19.47 -5.22
N LEU A 10 -13.35 19.22 -5.21
CA LEU A 10 -12.66 18.66 -4.04
C LEU A 10 -12.71 19.60 -2.82
N ILE A 11 -12.51 20.91 -3.01
CA ILE A 11 -12.60 21.89 -1.93
C ILE A 11 -14.00 21.86 -1.29
N LYS A 12 -15.07 21.78 -2.10
CA LYS A 12 -16.44 21.69 -1.58
C LYS A 12 -16.64 20.44 -0.71
N LEU A 13 -16.21 19.28 -1.20
CA LEU A 13 -16.28 18.03 -0.43
C LEU A 13 -15.54 18.12 0.90
N LEU A 14 -14.37 18.78 0.93
CA LEU A 14 -13.61 18.97 2.16
C LEU A 14 -14.30 19.90 3.16
N ILE A 15 -15.02 20.92 2.69
CA ILE A 15 -15.77 21.84 3.54
C ILE A 15 -16.99 21.14 4.16
N GLU A 16 -17.65 20.28 3.38
CA GLU A 16 -18.86 19.55 3.81
C GLU A 16 -18.53 18.31 4.68
N THR A 17 -17.27 17.87 4.73
CA THR A 17 -16.86 16.71 5.53
C THR A 17 -16.74 17.08 7.02
N GLU A 18 -17.52 16.43 7.87
CA GLU A 18 -17.45 16.61 9.32
C GLU A 18 -16.53 15.58 10.02
N GLU A 19 -16.16 14.51 9.31
CA GLU A 19 -15.35 13.41 9.85
C GLU A 19 -13.85 13.79 9.90
N VAL A 20 -13.36 14.09 11.10
CA VAL A 20 -12.01 14.60 11.33
C VAL A 20 -10.92 13.62 10.89
N SER A 21 -11.15 12.29 11.03
CA SER A 21 -10.15 11.28 10.67
C SER A 21 -9.93 11.22 9.16
N LEU A 22 -10.98 11.43 8.35
CA LEU A 22 -10.93 11.50 6.90
C LEU A 22 -10.16 12.74 6.44
N ILE A 23 -10.43 13.90 7.04
CA ILE A 23 -9.65 15.12 6.77
C ILE A 23 -8.17 14.90 7.07
N GLN A 24 -7.86 14.20 8.18
CA GLN A 24 -6.47 13.90 8.54
C GLN A 24 -5.80 12.96 7.53
N LYS A 25 -6.48 11.89 7.10
CA LYS A 25 -5.99 10.99 6.04
C LYS A 25 -5.70 11.72 4.74
N ILE A 26 -6.60 12.63 4.33
CA ILE A 26 -6.43 13.42 3.11
C ILE A 26 -5.23 14.38 3.24
N LYS A 27 -5.07 15.04 4.39
CA LYS A 27 -3.88 15.87 4.67
C LYS A 27 -2.59 15.06 4.58
N ASP A 28 -2.59 13.83 5.07
CA ASP A 28 -1.42 12.96 4.99
C ASP A 28 -1.12 12.55 3.55
N LEU A 29 -2.13 12.28 2.72
CA LEU A 29 -1.95 12.03 1.28
C LEU A 29 -1.27 13.21 0.55
N PHE A 30 -1.72 14.45 0.80
CA PHE A 30 -1.07 15.64 0.20
C PHE A 30 0.35 15.88 0.71
N LYS A 31 0.67 15.48 1.95
CA LYS A 31 2.04 15.50 2.47
C LYS A 31 2.91 14.41 1.84
N LYS A 32 2.31 13.28 1.48
CA LYS A 32 2.97 12.13 0.84
C LYS A 32 3.31 12.37 -0.64
N GLU A 33 2.58 13.24 -1.34
CA GLU A 33 2.94 13.65 -2.70
C GLU A 33 4.06 14.69 -2.75
N ASN A 34 4.16 15.58 -1.74
CA ASN A 34 5.16 16.65 -1.69
C ASN A 34 6.45 16.29 -0.95
N LYS A 35 6.44 15.19 -0.21
CA LYS A 35 7.65 14.49 0.14
C LYS A 35 7.81 13.44 -0.92
N GLU A 36 8.92 13.44 -1.65
CA GLU A 36 9.53 12.15 -1.96
C GLU A 36 9.56 11.44 -0.61
N ILE A 37 8.62 10.52 -0.36
CA ILE A 37 8.74 9.63 0.77
C ILE A 37 9.87 8.73 0.34
N ASP A 38 11.08 9.22 0.57
CA ASP A 38 12.25 8.40 0.65
C ASP A 38 11.98 7.51 1.87
N TYR A 39 11.31 6.39 1.62
CA TYR A 39 11.40 5.23 2.51
C TYR A 39 12.83 4.74 2.35
N ASP A 40 13.76 5.52 2.89
CA ASP A 40 15.17 5.29 2.81
C ASP A 40 15.38 3.98 3.59
N LEU A 41 15.47 2.88 2.85
CA LEU A 41 15.54 1.56 3.45
C LEU A 41 16.77 1.54 4.33
N THR A 42 16.59 1.16 5.59
CA THR A 42 17.75 0.97 6.46
C THR A 42 18.67 -0.05 5.82
N LYS A 43 19.97 0.03 6.13
CA LYS A 43 20.96 -0.93 5.62
C LYS A 43 20.53 -2.39 5.87
N SER A 44 19.91 -2.67 7.03
CA SER A 44 19.41 -4.00 7.35
C SER A 44 18.21 -4.42 6.49
N GLN A 45 17.27 -3.50 6.23
CA GLN A 45 16.14 -3.76 5.33
C GLN A 45 16.62 -4.04 3.90
N LYS A 46 17.59 -3.26 3.41
CA LYS A 46 18.18 -3.49 2.08
C LYS A 46 18.87 -4.85 1.99
N ILE A 47 19.68 -5.20 2.99
CA ILE A 47 20.34 -6.52 3.07
C ILE A 47 19.31 -7.67 3.05
N GLU A 48 18.20 -7.54 3.78
CA GLU A 48 17.17 -8.58 3.79
C GLU A 48 16.46 -8.71 2.43
N LEU A 49 16.17 -7.59 1.76
CA LEU A 49 15.60 -7.61 0.41
C LEU A 49 16.56 -8.25 -0.60
N ASP A 50 17.85 -7.88 -0.58
CA ASP A 50 18.86 -8.47 -1.46
C ASP A 50 18.98 -9.98 -1.25
N LYS A 51 18.93 -10.44 0.01
CA LYS A 51 18.93 -11.86 0.37
C LYS A 51 17.69 -12.58 -0.15
N ARG A 52 16.49 -12.00 0.01
CA ARG A 52 15.24 -12.59 -0.49
C ARG A 52 15.22 -12.65 -2.01
N LEU A 53 15.67 -11.60 -2.68
CA LEU A 53 15.78 -11.54 -4.13
C LEU A 53 16.72 -12.63 -4.66
N LYS A 54 17.90 -12.79 -4.03
CA LYS A 54 18.85 -13.85 -4.41
C LYS A 54 18.22 -15.24 -4.33
N LYS A 55 17.53 -15.55 -3.23
CA LYS A 55 16.81 -16.82 -3.06
C LYS A 55 15.71 -17.03 -4.09
N HIS A 56 15.03 -15.96 -4.48
CA HIS A 56 14.00 -16.03 -5.50
C HIS A 56 14.59 -16.35 -6.88
N LEU A 57 15.64 -15.63 -7.26
CA LEU A 57 16.32 -15.83 -8.54
C LEU A 57 17.03 -17.19 -8.63
N SER A 58 17.49 -17.75 -7.51
CA SER A 58 18.08 -19.10 -7.47
C SER A 58 17.04 -20.23 -7.43
N GLY A 59 15.75 -19.92 -7.33
CA GLY A 59 14.68 -20.93 -7.19
C GLY A 59 14.62 -21.57 -5.81
N GLU A 60 15.38 -21.08 -4.83
CA GLU A 60 15.31 -21.52 -3.43
C GLU A 60 14.06 -21.01 -2.71
N SER A 61 13.40 -19.98 -3.24
CA SER A 61 12.12 -19.52 -2.73
C SER A 61 10.98 -20.38 -3.25
N LYS A 62 10.10 -20.84 -2.36
CA LYS A 62 8.78 -21.31 -2.76
C LYS A 62 7.89 -20.10 -3.08
N SER A 63 7.44 -20.03 -4.31
CA SER A 63 6.29 -19.19 -4.69
C SER A 63 5.04 -20.06 -4.62
N TYR A 64 3.93 -19.46 -4.22
CA TYR A 64 2.63 -20.10 -4.23
C TYR A 64 1.73 -19.37 -5.21
N SER A 65 0.95 -20.11 -5.97
CA SER A 65 -0.17 -19.59 -6.72
C SER A 65 -1.22 -18.99 -5.76
N TRP A 66 -2.10 -18.18 -6.33
CA TRP A 66 -3.23 -17.65 -5.58
C TRP A 66 -4.13 -18.78 -5.08
N GLU A 67 -4.33 -19.82 -5.88
CA GLU A 67 -5.13 -21.00 -5.57
C GLU A 67 -4.55 -21.77 -4.39
N GLU A 68 -3.23 -22.03 -4.37
CA GLU A 68 -2.54 -22.67 -3.25
C GLU A 68 -2.65 -21.86 -1.97
N THR A 69 -2.47 -20.54 -2.08
CA THR A 69 -2.56 -19.62 -0.94
C THR A 69 -3.99 -19.59 -0.39
N LYS A 70 -4.99 -19.52 -1.27
CA LYS A 70 -6.41 -19.53 -0.90
C LYS A 70 -6.77 -20.84 -0.20
N GLN A 71 -6.33 -21.97 -0.72
CA GLN A 71 -6.60 -23.28 -0.11
C GLN A 71 -5.94 -23.40 1.26
N GLU A 72 -4.67 -22.97 1.40
CA GLU A 72 -3.98 -22.96 2.71
C GLU A 72 -4.75 -22.13 3.75
N ILE A 73 -5.26 -20.97 3.35
CA ILE A 73 -6.01 -20.08 4.23
C ILE A 73 -7.36 -20.69 4.64
N ILE A 74 -8.07 -21.36 3.71
CA ILE A 74 -9.29 -22.11 4.03
C ILE A 74 -8.98 -23.22 5.03
N ASP A 75 -7.94 -24.02 4.76
CA ASP A 75 -7.57 -25.20 5.54
C ASP A 75 -7.10 -24.84 6.96
N LYS A 76 -6.31 -23.76 7.11
CA LYS A 76 -5.68 -23.39 8.38
C LYS A 76 -6.47 -22.38 9.20
N HIS A 77 -7.26 -21.53 8.54
CA HIS A 77 -7.90 -20.39 9.18
C HIS A 77 -9.42 -20.36 8.99
N GLY A 78 -10.00 -21.38 8.34
CA GLY A 78 -11.45 -21.56 8.25
C GLY A 78 -12.16 -20.44 7.49
N LEU A 79 -11.45 -19.77 6.59
CA LEU A 79 -12.00 -18.68 5.80
C LEU A 79 -13.07 -19.24 4.86
N GLN A 80 -14.33 -19.00 5.19
CA GLN A 80 -15.46 -19.33 4.33
C GLN A 80 -15.72 -18.17 3.37
N ALA A 81 -15.95 -18.51 2.09
CA ALA A 81 -16.25 -17.56 1.02
C ALA A 81 -17.62 -16.91 1.21
#